data_AF-A0A672Q9W4-F1
#
_entry.id   AF-A0A672Q9W4-F1
#
_cell.length_a   1.000
_cell.length_b   1.000
_cell.length_c   1.000
_cell.angle_alpha   90.00
_cell.angle_beta   90.00
_cell.angle_gamma   90.00
#
_symmetry.space_group_name_H-M   'P 1'
#
loop_
_entity.id
_entity.type
_entity.pdbx_description
1 polymer ?
#
loop_
_entity_poly.entity_id
_entity_poly.type
_entity_poly.pdbx_seq_one_letter_code
_entity_poly.pdbx_strand_id
1 'polypeptide(L)'
;VAVVGFDVGLLYCCIAVVKGGGIETVSNEFTELLSFNAKNRTIGNAAKRQVGFPDHSVQAEKASLPYDLVPLNDGKVGVKVNTVPLSIMMLSPGGKKSV
;
A
#
# COMPACT_ATOMS: atom_id res chain seq x y z
N VAL A 1 -28.17 -10.19 23.69
CA VAL A 1 -28.08 -9.29 22.51
C VAL A 1 -26.66 -8.78 22.43
N ALA A 2 -25.99 -8.93 21.28
CA ALA A 2 -24.66 -8.35 21.06
C ALA A 2 -24.84 -7.05 20.26
N VAL A 3 -24.14 -5.99 20.67
CA VAL A 3 -24.12 -4.70 19.96
C VAL A 3 -22.78 -4.59 19.25
N VAL A 4 -22.85 -4.28 17.95
CA VAL A 4 -21.67 -4.09 17.10
C VAL A 4 -21.66 -2.65 16.60
N GLY A 5 -20.60 -1.92 16.91
CA GLY A 5 -20.33 -0.59 16.38
C GLY A 5 -19.45 -0.69 15.14
N PHE A 6 -19.83 0.03 14.10
CA PHE A 6 -19.06 0.17 12.86
C PHE A 6 -18.65 1.63 12.69
N ASP A 7 -17.35 1.87 12.62
CA ASP A 7 -16.78 3.12 12.13
C ASP A 7 -16.23 2.88 10.72
N VAL A 8 -16.76 3.60 9.73
CA VAL A 8 -16.46 3.38 8.30
C VAL A 8 -15.79 4.64 7.76
N GLY A 9 -14.47 4.74 7.99
CA GLY A 9 -13.65 5.83 7.50
C GLY A 9 -13.09 5.58 6.09
N LEU A 10 -12.62 6.65 5.44
CA LEU A 10 -12.05 6.58 4.09
C LEU A 10 -10.78 5.73 4.00
N LEU A 11 -9.96 5.73 5.06
CA LEU A 11 -8.65 5.05 5.07
C LEU A 11 -8.61 3.86 6.03
N TYR A 12 -9.42 3.90 7.09
CA TYR A 12 -9.48 2.89 8.14
C TYR A 12 -10.93 2.71 8.58
N CYS A 13 -11.36 1.46 8.74
CA CYS A 13 -12.62 1.13 9.41
C CYS A 13 -12.31 0.32 10.67
N CYS A 14 -13.10 0.55 11.71
CA CYS A 14 -12.95 -0.14 12.99
C CYS A 14 -14.28 -0.80 13.36
N ILE A 15 -14.21 -2.04 13.84
CA ILE A 15 -15.37 -2.76 14.37
C ILE A 15 -15.18 -2.85 15.88
N ALA A 16 -16.21 -2.50 16.65
CA ALA A 16 -16.19 -2.65 18.10
C ALA A 16 -17.37 -3.52 18.54
N VAL A 17 -17.12 -4.47 19.44
CA VAL A 17 -18.13 -5.39 19.96
C VAL A 17 -18.23 -5.22 21.47
N VAL A 18 -19.45 -5.07 21.98
CA VAL A 18 -19.69 -5.06 23.43
C VAL A 18 -19.79 -6.49 23.93
N LYS A 19 -18.87 -6.89 24.82
CA LYS A 19 -18.86 -8.22 25.44
C LYS A 19 -18.47 -8.13 26.91
N GLY A 20 -19.17 -8.89 27.76
CA GLY A 20 -18.77 -9.08 29.16
C GLY A 20 -18.66 -7.81 30.03
N GLY A 21 -19.33 -6.72 29.66
CA GLY A 21 -19.25 -5.44 30.39
C GLY A 21 -18.18 -4.47 29.88
N GLY A 22 -17.47 -4.81 28.80
CA GLY A 22 -16.49 -3.96 28.12
C GLY A 22 -16.72 -3.85 26.61
N ILE A 23 -15.93 -3.00 25.97
CA ILE A 23 -15.88 -2.83 24.51
C ILE A 23 -14.57 -3.44 24.02
N GLU A 24 -14.68 -4.42 23.13
CA GLU A 24 -13.55 -5.03 22.44
C GLU A 24 -13.48 -4.47 21.01
N THR A 25 -12.38 -3.83 20.64
CA THR A 25 -12.15 -3.37 19.27
C THR A 25 -11.49 -4.47 18.45
N VAL A 26 -12.14 -4.85 17.36
CA VAL A 26 -11.58 -5.67 16.30
C VAL A 26 -11.13 -4.72 15.20
N SER A 27 -9.87 -4.27 15.28
CA SER A 27 -9.21 -3.68 14.12
C SER A 27 -8.71 -4.81 13.23
N ASN A 28 -9.14 -4.78 11.99
CA ASN A 28 -8.50 -5.54 10.95
C ASN A 28 -7.23 -4.81 10.54
N GLU A 29 -6.11 -5.52 10.35
CA GLU A 29 -4.86 -4.93 9.86
C GLU A 29 -4.89 -4.61 8.34
N PHE A 30 -6.09 -4.48 7.76
CA PHE A 30 -6.29 -4.39 6.33
C PHE A 30 -7.09 -3.16 5.94
N THR A 31 -6.66 -2.52 4.85
CA THR A 31 -7.34 -1.41 4.19
C THR A 31 -8.66 -1.89 3.62
N GLU A 32 -9.76 -1.23 3.99
CA GLU A 32 -11.14 -1.61 3.66
C GLU A 32 -11.54 -1.13 2.26
N LEU A 33 -10.84 -1.67 1.26
CA LEU A 33 -11.17 -1.48 -0.16
C LEU A 33 -12.21 -2.50 -0.60
N LEU A 34 -13.17 -2.07 -1.41
CA LEU A 34 -14.16 -2.92 -2.04
C LEU A 34 -13.94 -2.93 -3.56
N SER A 35 -13.66 -4.10 -4.13
CA SER A 35 -13.48 -4.26 -5.58
C SER A 35 -14.50 -5.24 -6.13
N PHE A 36 -15.17 -4.85 -7.22
CA PHE A 36 -16.06 -5.70 -7.98
C PHE A 36 -15.36 -6.11 -9.27
N ASN A 37 -15.35 -7.41 -9.54
CA ASN A 37 -15.04 -7.92 -10.88
C ASN A 37 -16.29 -8.64 -11.44
N ALA A 38 -16.22 -9.11 -12.68
CA ALA A 38 -17.36 -9.75 -13.34
C ALA A 38 -17.93 -11.01 -12.65
N LYS A 39 -17.19 -11.62 -11.71
CA LYS A 39 -17.52 -12.90 -11.05
C LYS A 39 -17.58 -12.82 -9.53
N ASN A 40 -16.97 -11.81 -8.91
CA ASN A 40 -16.73 -11.75 -7.48
C ASN A 40 -16.82 -10.30 -6.97
N ARG A 41 -17.30 -10.16 -5.74
CA ARG A 41 -17.00 -9.01 -4.86
C ARG A 41 -15.85 -9.40 -3.95
N THR A 42 -14.81 -8.57 -3.89
CA THR A 42 -13.68 -8.75 -2.96
C THR A 42 -13.58 -7.58 -2.01
N ILE A 43 -13.18 -7.84 -0.77
CA ILE A 43 -13.07 -6.84 0.31
C ILE A 43 -11.65 -6.92 0.89
N GLY A 44 -11.13 -5.78 1.34
CA GLY A 44 -9.87 -5.71 2.07
C GLY A 44 -8.64 -5.75 1.16
N ASN A 45 -7.56 -6.38 1.64
CA ASN A 45 -6.31 -6.51 0.89
C ASN A 45 -6.46 -7.24 -0.45
N ALA A 46 -7.40 -8.17 -0.58
CA ALA A 46 -7.67 -8.86 -1.83
C ALA A 46 -8.21 -7.91 -2.90
N ALA A 47 -9.07 -6.96 -2.51
CA ALA A 47 -9.55 -5.90 -3.38
C ALA A 47 -8.42 -4.93 -3.75
N LYS A 48 -7.60 -4.52 -2.79
CA LYS A 48 -6.44 -3.65 -3.04
C LYS A 48 -5.48 -4.21 -4.07
N ARG A 49 -5.27 -5.53 -4.07
CA ARG A 49 -4.39 -6.22 -5.05
C ARG A 49 -4.92 -6.20 -6.48
N GLN A 50 -6.21 -5.88 -6.68
CA GLN A 50 -6.81 -5.75 -8.00
C GLN A 50 -6.70 -4.34 -8.57
N VAL A 51 -6.26 -3.36 -7.77
CA VAL A 51 -6.07 -1.98 -8.22
C VAL A 51 -4.85 -1.92 -9.15
N GLY A 52 -5.12 -1.69 -10.43
CA GLY A 52 -4.10 -1.55 -11.46
C GLY A 52 -3.73 -0.09 -11.72
N PHE A 53 -2.62 0.12 -12.43
CA PHE A 53 -2.21 1.45 -12.88
C PHE A 53 -3.29 2.21 -13.66
N PRO A 54 -4.09 1.60 -14.55
CA PRO A 54 -5.12 2.32 -15.29
C PRO A 54 -6.33 2.77 -14.45
N ASP A 55 -6.42 2.38 -13.18
CA ASP A 55 -7.57 2.72 -12.33
C ASP A 55 -7.74 4.25 -12.19
N HIS A 56 -8.99 4.72 -12.31
CA HIS A 56 -9.28 6.16 -12.29
C HIS A 56 -8.84 6.81 -10.97
N SER A 57 -8.98 6.13 -9.84
CA SER A 57 -8.57 6.65 -8.54
C SER A 57 -7.05 6.81 -8.46
N VAL A 58 -6.31 5.84 -9.02
CA VAL A 58 -4.84 5.91 -9.13
C VAL A 58 -4.41 7.08 -10.02
N GLN A 59 -5.08 7.31 -11.14
CA GLN A 59 -4.78 8.44 -12.01
C GLN A 59 -5.14 9.79 -11.38
N ALA A 60 -6.22 9.86 -10.60
CA ALA A 60 -6.61 11.04 -9.86
C ALA A 60 -5.60 11.41 -8.76
N GLU A 61 -5.12 10.42 -7.99
CA GLU A 61 -4.10 10.68 -6.96
C GLU A 61 -2.72 10.97 -7.52
N LYS A 62 -2.37 10.45 -8.71
CA LYS A 62 -1.04 10.60 -9.32
C LYS A 62 -0.51 12.04 -9.33
N ALA A 63 -1.39 13.03 -9.51
CA ALA A 63 -1.01 14.45 -9.51
C ALA A 63 -0.82 15.06 -8.11
N SER A 64 -1.38 14.44 -7.08
CA SER A 64 -1.33 14.90 -5.69
C SER A 64 -0.19 14.32 -4.86
N LEU A 65 0.44 13.25 -5.36
CA LEU A 65 1.48 12.55 -4.62
C LEU A 65 2.85 13.22 -4.82
N PRO A 66 3.69 13.29 -3.78
CA PRO A 66 5.03 13.88 -3.86
C PRO A 66 6.05 13.00 -4.60
N TYR A 67 5.63 11.85 -5.13
CA TYR A 67 6.44 10.88 -5.84
C TYR A 67 5.74 10.41 -7.11
N ASP A 68 6.52 10.06 -8.14
CA ASP A 68 5.99 9.62 -9.43
C ASP A 68 5.44 8.18 -9.34
N LEU A 69 4.18 8.01 -9.72
CA LEU A 69 3.61 6.69 -9.98
C LEU A 69 3.90 6.26 -11.43
N VAL A 70 4.35 5.02 -11.61
CA VAL A 70 4.68 4.41 -12.91
C VAL A 70 3.98 3.07 -13.10
N PRO A 71 3.59 2.70 -14.33
CA PRO A 71 3.08 1.36 -14.60
C PRO A 71 4.21 0.34 -14.49
N LEU A 72 3.93 -0.77 -13.82
CA LEU A 72 4.77 -1.96 -13.86
C LEU A 72 4.39 -2.87 -15.03
N ASN A 73 5.29 -3.78 -15.41
CA ASN A 73 5.09 -4.71 -16.53
C ASN A 73 3.87 -5.64 -16.35
N ASP A 74 3.41 -5.83 -15.12
CA ASP A 74 2.22 -6.63 -14.77
C ASP A 74 0.94 -5.77 -14.66
N GLY A 75 0.98 -4.50 -15.05
CA GLY A 75 -0.14 -3.57 -14.98
C GLY A 75 -0.41 -3.00 -13.58
N LYS A 76 0.40 -3.34 -12.56
CA LYS A 76 0.29 -2.75 -11.22
C LYS A 76 0.93 -1.37 -11.14
N VAL A 77 0.67 -0.70 -10.02
CA VAL A 77 1.24 0.61 -9.68
C VAL A 77 2.63 0.43 -9.04
N GLY A 78 3.63 1.09 -9.60
CA GLY A 78 4.97 1.23 -9.01
C GLY A 78 5.22 2.67 -8.57
N VAL A 79 6.13 2.85 -7.60
CA VAL A 79 6.63 4.16 -7.18
C VAL A 79 8.05 4.32 -7.70
N LYS A 80 8.33 5.39 -8.45
CA LYS A 80 9.67 5.71 -8.90
C LYS A 80 10.37 6.54 -7.83
N VAL A 81 11.49 6.03 -7.34
CA VAL A 81 12.35 6.73 -6.37
C VAL A 81 13.66 7.05 -7.06
N ASN A 82 14.07 8.32 -7.01
CA ASN A 82 15.42 8.70 -7.44
C ASN A 82 16.40 8.36 -6.33
N THR A 83 17.08 7.24 -6.44
CA THR A 83 18.24 6.95 -5.59
C THR A 83 19.44 7.71 -6.14
N VAL A 84 20.16 8.42 -5.27
CA VAL A 84 21.51 8.86 -5.63
C VAL A 84 22.34 7.59 -5.83
N PRO A 85 23.02 7.40 -6.97
CA PRO A 85 24.04 6.38 -7.04
C PRO A 85 25.10 6.79 -6.01
N LEU A 86 25.24 6.03 -4.92
CA LEU A 86 26.47 6.06 -4.16
C LEU A 86 27.56 5.58 -5.12
N SER A 87 28.19 6.55 -5.79
CA SER A 87 29.41 6.37 -6.54
C SER A 87 30.39 5.64 -5.64
N ILE A 88 30.68 4.39 -5.98
CA ILE A 88 31.97 3.71 -5.81
C ILE A 88 32.85 4.39 -4.75
N MET A 89 32.79 3.91 -3.51
CA MET A 89 33.97 3.96 -2.64
C MET A 89 34.80 2.72 -2.99
N MET A 90 35.52 2.79 -4.11
CA MET A 90 36.66 1.90 -4.33
C MET A 90 37.68 2.23 -3.25
N LEU A 91 37.81 1.36 -2.25
CA LEU A 91 39.03 1.27 -1.47
C LEU A 91 40.13 0.82 -2.44
N SER A 92 40.89 1.76 -3.00
CA SER A 92 42.16 1.42 -3.66
C SER A 92 43.01 0.63 -2.68
N PRO A 93 43.44 -0.60 -3.01
CA PRO A 93 44.56 -1.22 -2.32
C PRO A 93 45.80 -0.41 -2.70
N GLY A 94 46.47 0.13 -1.68
CA GLY A 94 47.62 1.01 -1.83
C GLY A 94 48.67 0.48 -2.81
N GLY A 95 49.23 1.39 -3.59
CA GLY A 95 50.27 1.07 -4.55
C GLY A 95 51.57 0.62 -3.88
N LYS A 96 52.28 -0.27 -4.58
CA LYS A 96 53.72 -0.11 -4.81
C LYS A 96 54.00 -0.54 -6.26
N LYS A 97 54.42 0.42 -7.10
CA LYS A 97 55.10 0.11 -8.35
C LYS A 97 56.55 -0.19 -8.00
N SER A 98 57.08 -1.30 -8.51
CA SER A 98 58.52 -1.54 -8.57
C SER A 98 58.90 -1.74 -10.03
N VAL A 99 60.03 -1.14 -10.39
CA VAL A 99 60.67 -1.02 -11.71
C VAL A 99 60.80 -2.36 -12.43
#